data_AF-A0A942TJ12-F1
#
_entry.id   AF-A0A942TJ12-F1
#
_cell.length_a   1.000
_cell.length_b   1.000
_cell.length_c   1.000
_cell.angle_alpha   90.00
_cell.angle_beta   90.00
_cell.angle_gamma   90.00
#
_symmetry.space_group_name_H-M   'P 1'
#
loop_
_entity.id
_entity.type
_entity.pdbx_description
1 polymer ?
#
loop_
_entity_poly.entity_id
_entity_poly.type
_entity_poly.pdbx_seq_one_letter_code
_entity_poly.pdbx_strand_id
1 'polypeptide(L)'
;MEDYHNKDFVFSRASGYPFVTKTVLLRMHRISNKTSIKKHATPHIFRRTHISMLTEAGVDLPTIMQRVGHEDTETTIGNYIHVTNKMKKDASDKVEGLYGDILRKAIL
;
A
#
# COMPACT_ATOMS: atom_id res chain seq x y z
N MET A 1 -27.17 25.33 19.38
CA MET A 1 -26.10 24.52 18.77
C MET A 1 -25.50 25.37 17.65
N GLU A 2 -24.82 26.46 18.02
CA GLU A 2 -24.50 27.59 17.10
C GLU A 2 -23.07 27.57 16.56
N ASP A 3 -22.19 26.69 17.06
CA ASP A 3 -20.77 26.62 16.69
C ASP A 3 -20.40 25.39 15.82
N TYR A 4 -21.38 24.77 15.14
CA TYR A 4 -21.09 23.62 14.27
C TYR A 4 -20.57 24.07 12.89
N HIS A 5 -19.34 23.68 12.58
CA HIS A 5 -18.70 23.99 11.29
C HIS A 5 -19.11 23.00 10.19
N ASN A 6 -20.17 23.33 9.45
CA ASN A 6 -20.64 22.48 8.36
C ASN A 6 -19.88 22.74 7.04
N LYS A 7 -18.93 21.84 6.72
CA LYS A 7 -18.17 21.82 5.45
C LYS A 7 -18.12 20.43 4.81
N ASP A 8 -19.13 19.60 5.10
CA ASP A 8 -19.24 18.24 4.56
C ASP A 8 -18.00 17.34 4.81
N PHE A 9 -17.28 17.58 5.90
CA PHE A 9 -16.18 16.72 6.31
C PHE A 9 -16.70 15.37 6.78
N VAL A 10 -16.34 14.30 6.06
CA VAL A 10 -16.67 12.91 6.43
C VAL A 10 -16.09 12.51 7.79
N PHE A 11 -14.87 12.97 8.10
CA PHE A 11 -14.19 12.70 9.37
C PHE A 11 -14.03 14.00 10.17
N SER A 12 -15.06 14.36 10.93
CA SER A 12 -15.10 15.57 11.74
C SER A 12 -15.27 15.29 13.23
N ARG A 13 -14.88 16.27 14.04
CA ARG A 13 -15.17 16.35 15.47
C ARG A 13 -16.63 16.78 15.66
N ALA A 14 -17.12 16.70 16.89
CA ALA A 14 -18.46 17.19 17.23
C ALA A 14 -18.68 18.67 16.88
N SER A 15 -17.61 19.47 16.76
CA SER A 15 -17.64 20.86 16.31
C SER A 15 -17.70 21.03 14.78
N GLY A 16 -17.72 19.96 13.98
CA GLY A 16 -17.73 20.02 12.51
C GLY A 16 -16.35 20.20 11.86
N TYR A 17 -15.33 20.59 12.63
CA TYR A 17 -13.95 20.67 12.14
C TYR A 17 -13.32 19.28 11.94
N PRO A 18 -12.40 19.11 10.97
CA PRO A 18 -11.74 17.83 10.73
C PRO A 18 -10.85 17.41 11.90
N PHE A 19 -10.57 16.11 11.99
CA PHE A 19 -9.57 15.63 12.93
C PHE A 19 -8.17 16.16 12.56
N VAL A 20 -7.44 16.61 13.57
CA VAL A 20 -6.02 16.94 13.44
C VAL A 20 -5.23 15.66 13.18
N THR A 21 -4.39 15.62 12.14
CA THR A 21 -3.60 14.45 11.73
C THR A 21 -2.79 13.84 12.88
N LYS A 22 -2.21 14.70 13.75
CA LYS A 22 -1.47 14.26 14.96
C LYS A 22 -2.33 13.41 15.89
N THR A 23 -3.64 13.64 15.98
CA THR A 23 -4.55 12.84 16.80
C THR A 23 -4.62 11.39 16.33
N VAL A 24 -4.60 11.16 15.01
CA VAL A 24 -4.60 9.81 14.43
C VAL A 24 -3.31 9.08 14.79
N LEU A 25 -2.15 9.73 14.64
CA LEU A 25 -0.84 9.19 15.01
C LEU A 25 -0.80 8.81 16.51
N LEU A 26 -1.19 9.73 17.39
CA LEU A 26 -1.20 9.49 18.84
C LEU A 26 -2.14 8.35 19.23
N ARG A 27 -3.32 8.26 18.60
CA ARG A 27 -4.26 7.16 18.83
C ARG A 27 -3.66 5.83 18.39
N MET A 28 -2.98 5.80 17.25
CA MET A 28 -2.30 4.61 16.75
C MET A 28 -1.18 4.16 17.70
N HIS A 29 -0.35 5.06 18.21
CA HIS A 29 0.65 4.72 19.25
C HIS A 29 0.02 4.12 20.50
N ARG A 30 -1.08 4.71 20.99
CA ARG A 30 -1.81 4.18 22.16
C ARG A 30 -2.35 2.78 21.93
N ILE A 31 -2.82 2.48 20.72
CA ILE A 31 -3.29 1.13 20.35
C ILE A 31 -2.10 0.18 20.23
N SER A 32 -1.00 0.60 19.60
CA SER A 32 0.21 -0.22 19.43
C SER A 32 0.74 -0.71 20.78
N ASN A 33 0.76 0.16 21.80
CA ASN A 33 1.18 -0.19 23.16
C ASN A 33 0.30 -1.25 23.84
N LYS A 34 -0.91 -1.52 23.32
CA LYS A 34 -1.82 -2.56 23.81
C LYS A 34 -1.73 -3.86 23.01
N THR A 35 -0.82 -3.94 22.04
CA THR A 35 -0.62 -5.11 21.18
C THR A 35 0.79 -5.67 21.35
N SER A 36 1.04 -6.87 20.81
CA SER A 36 2.39 -7.44 20.75
C SER A 36 3.26 -6.82 19.65
N ILE A 37 2.74 -5.89 18.86
CA ILE A 37 3.44 -5.28 17.72
C ILE A 37 4.58 -4.40 18.23
N LYS A 38 5.82 -4.78 17.92
CA LYS A 38 7.05 -4.04 18.30
C LYS A 38 7.52 -3.02 17.26
N LYS A 39 6.96 -3.07 16.05
CA LYS A 39 7.35 -2.19 14.96
C LYS A 39 6.87 -0.77 15.23
N HIS A 40 7.77 0.21 15.10
CA HIS A 40 7.37 1.61 15.05
C HIS A 40 6.52 1.85 13.80
N ALA A 41 5.26 2.21 13.99
CA ALA A 41 4.29 2.35 12.92
C ALA A 41 3.57 3.70 13.02
N THR A 42 3.49 4.39 11.88
CA THR A 42 2.73 5.64 11.71
C THR A 42 1.59 5.36 10.72
N PRO A 43 0.57 6.24 10.61
CA PRO A 43 -0.55 6.01 9.68
C PRO A 43 -0.12 5.77 8.21
N HIS A 44 1.04 6.32 7.80
CA HIS A 44 1.61 6.09 6.48
C HIS A 44 1.91 4.60 6.19
N ILE A 45 2.08 3.76 7.21
CA ILE A 45 2.28 2.31 7.02
C ILE A 45 1.08 1.66 6.31
N PHE A 46 -0.14 2.15 6.53
CA PHE A 46 -1.34 1.60 5.89
C PHE A 46 -1.33 1.86 4.37
N ARG A 47 -0.83 3.02 3.94
CA ARG A 47 -0.63 3.32 2.50
C ARG A 47 0.35 2.33 1.89
N ARG A 48 1.48 2.07 2.55
CA ARG A 48 2.48 1.08 2.09
C ARG A 48 1.88 -0.33 2.02
N THR A 49 1.17 -0.77 3.06
CA THR A 49 0.50 -2.07 3.08
C THR A 49 -0.52 -2.21 1.96
N HIS A 50 -1.36 -1.19 1.74
CA HIS A 50 -2.34 -1.18 0.66
C HIS A 50 -1.69 -1.34 -0.71
N ILE A 51 -0.56 -0.67 -0.93
CA ILE A 51 0.18 -0.81 -2.18
C ILE A 51 0.79 -2.21 -2.29
N SER A 52 1.44 -2.74 -1.24
CA SER A 52 1.96 -4.10 -1.25
C SER A 52 0.88 -5.13 -1.58
N MET A 53 -0.32 -4.99 -1.03
CA MET A 53 -1.46 -5.86 -1.36
C MET A 53 -1.87 -5.76 -2.83
N LEU A 54 -1.91 -4.56 -3.40
CA LEU A 54 -2.23 -4.37 -4.83
C LEU A 54 -1.15 -4.99 -5.74
N THR A 55 0.11 -4.84 -5.37
CA THR A 55 1.22 -5.44 -6.12
C THR A 55 1.17 -6.97 -6.03
N GLU A 56 0.97 -7.54 -4.84
CA GLU A 56 0.79 -8.98 -4.65
C GLU A 56 -0.42 -9.54 -5.41
N ALA A 57 -1.48 -8.73 -5.55
CA ALA A 57 -2.65 -9.06 -6.37
C ALA A 57 -2.41 -8.94 -7.88
N GLY A 58 -1.21 -8.54 -8.32
CA GLY A 58 -0.85 -8.44 -9.74
C GLY A 58 -1.32 -7.17 -10.45
N VAL A 59 -1.73 -6.14 -9.71
CA VAL A 59 -2.10 -4.84 -10.30
C VAL A 59 -0.85 -4.14 -10.84
N ASP A 60 -0.93 -3.59 -12.04
CA ASP A 60 0.20 -2.91 -12.66
C ASP A 60 0.57 -1.62 -11.92
N LEU A 61 1.87 -1.29 -11.95
CA LEU A 61 2.42 -0.14 -11.23
C LEU A 61 1.75 1.19 -11.63
N PRO A 62 1.52 1.52 -12.92
CA PRO A 62 0.78 2.72 -13.30
C PRO A 62 -0.60 2.84 -12.64
N THR A 63 -1.41 1.78 -12.65
CA THR A 63 -2.73 1.74 -12.01
C THR A 63 -2.64 1.96 -10.50
N ILE A 64 -1.66 1.32 -9.85
CA ILE A 64 -1.40 1.52 -8.43
C ILE A 64 -1.07 2.99 -8.14
N MET A 65 -0.17 3.59 -8.92
CA MET A 65 0.29 4.97 -8.70
C MET A 65 -0.83 6.00 -8.92
N GLN A 66 -1.68 5.78 -9.91
CA GLN A 66 -2.89 6.60 -10.11
C GLN A 66 -3.85 6.49 -8.92
N ARG A 67 -4.02 5.29 -8.37
CA ARG A 67 -4.94 5.05 -7.25
C ARG A 67 -4.48 5.69 -5.94
N VAL A 68 -3.18 5.65 -5.65
CA VAL A 68 -2.64 6.21 -4.40
C VAL A 68 -2.25 7.68 -4.51
N GLY A 69 -2.11 8.21 -5.73
CA GLY A 69 -1.69 9.59 -5.99
C GLY A 69 -0.16 9.74 -6.05
N HIS A 70 0.29 10.76 -6.79
CA HIS A 70 1.67 10.89 -7.29
C HIS A 70 2.68 11.53 -6.32
N GLU A 71 2.27 12.01 -5.14
CA GLU A 71 3.18 12.76 -4.24
C GLU A 71 4.31 11.91 -3.62
N ASP A 72 4.19 10.58 -3.63
CA ASP A 72 5.05 9.69 -2.86
C ASP A 72 5.86 8.71 -3.74
N THR A 73 5.99 9.00 -5.04
CA THR A 73 6.64 8.14 -6.05
C THR A 73 8.03 7.64 -5.64
N GLU A 74 8.90 8.50 -5.09
CA GLU A 74 10.30 8.16 -4.85
C GLU A 74 10.51 7.08 -3.76
N THR A 75 9.88 7.21 -2.60
CA THR A 75 10.02 6.24 -1.49
C THR A 75 9.26 4.94 -1.76
N THR A 76 8.24 5.05 -2.59
CA THR A 76 7.31 4.00 -2.99
C THR A 76 8.09 2.99 -3.86
N ILE A 77 8.70 3.41 -4.98
CA ILE A 77 9.32 2.51 -5.97
C ILE A 77 10.32 1.49 -5.37
N GLY A 78 11.19 1.90 -4.44
CA GLY A 78 12.26 1.05 -3.90
C GLY A 78 11.79 -0.23 -3.19
N ASN A 79 10.66 -0.17 -2.48
CA ASN A 79 10.10 -1.37 -1.82
C ASN A 79 9.38 -2.29 -2.82
N TYR A 80 8.83 -1.75 -3.92
CA TYR A 80 8.12 -2.55 -4.91
C TYR A 80 9.05 -3.32 -5.83
N ILE A 81 10.28 -2.84 -6.08
CA ILE A 81 11.28 -3.59 -6.85
C ILE A 81 11.43 -5.02 -6.30
N HIS A 82 11.42 -5.18 -4.96
CA HIS A 82 11.55 -6.51 -4.35
C HIS A 82 10.31 -7.40 -4.60
N VAL A 83 9.10 -6.86 -4.51
CA VAL A 83 7.86 -7.60 -4.80
C VAL A 83 7.76 -7.93 -6.29
N THR A 84 8.10 -6.99 -7.16
CA THR A 84 8.19 -7.20 -8.61
C THR A 84 9.25 -8.25 -8.96
N ASN A 85 10.37 -8.33 -8.25
CA ASN A 85 11.36 -9.39 -8.47
C ASN A 85 10.81 -10.79 -8.13
N LYS A 86 10.01 -10.91 -7.06
CA LYS A 86 9.29 -12.15 -6.75
C LYS A 86 8.29 -12.50 -7.86
N MET A 87 7.50 -11.52 -8.31
CA MET A 87 6.56 -11.71 -9.43
C MET A 87 7.25 -12.06 -10.75
N LYS A 88 8.44 -11.49 -11.03
CA LYS A 88 9.26 -11.82 -12.20
C LYS A 88 9.73 -13.27 -12.15
N LYS A 89 10.16 -13.75 -10.98
CA LYS A 89 10.51 -15.16 -10.78
C LYS A 89 9.30 -16.06 -11.02
N ASP A 90 8.16 -15.74 -10.39
CA ASP A 90 6.92 -16.49 -10.59
C ASP A 90 6.44 -16.45 -12.06
N ALA A 91 6.71 -15.37 -12.79
CA ALA A 91 6.41 -15.25 -14.22
C ALA A 91 7.35 -16.12 -15.07
N SER A 92 8.66 -16.13 -14.79
CA SER A 92 9.61 -17.04 -15.44
C SER A 92 9.21 -18.51 -15.21
N ASP A 93 8.89 -18.87 -13.97
CA ASP A 93 8.49 -20.22 -13.59
C ASP A 93 7.18 -20.62 -14.33
N LYS A 94 6.24 -19.69 -14.49
CA LYS A 94 5.00 -19.91 -15.29
C LYS A 94 5.29 -20.07 -16.79
N VAL A 95 6.17 -19.25 -17.35
CA VAL A 95 6.55 -19.34 -18.77
C VAL A 95 7.27 -20.65 -19.04
N GLU A 96 8.19 -21.07 -18.17
CA GLU A 96 8.87 -22.36 -18.28
C GLU A 96 7.90 -23.54 -18.10
N GLY A 97 6.94 -23.44 -17.18
CA GLY A 97 5.90 -24.45 -17.02
C GLY A 97 4.98 -24.59 -18.24
N LEU A 98 4.64 -23.48 -18.91
CA LEU A 98 3.72 -23.46 -20.05
C LEU A 98 4.39 -23.76 -21.39
N TYR A 99 5.59 -23.24 -21.60
CA TYR A 99 6.30 -23.28 -22.88
C TYR A 99 7.61 -24.06 -22.83
N GLY A 100 7.98 -24.63 -21.68
CA GLY A 100 9.27 -25.31 -21.49
C GLY A 100 9.51 -26.43 -22.50
N ASP A 101 8.47 -27.19 -22.89
CA ASP A 101 8.62 -28.26 -23.88
C ASP A 101 8.90 -27.74 -25.29
N ILE A 102 8.33 -26.58 -25.65
CA ILE A 102 8.58 -25.89 -26.92
C ILE A 102 9.98 -25.26 -26.90
N LEU A 103 10.34 -24.61 -25.79
CA LEU A 103 11.66 -23.99 -25.61
C LEU A 103 12.79 -25.02 -25.58
N ARG A 104 12.58 -26.20 -25.00
CA ARG A 104 13.56 -27.30 -24.97
C ARG A 104 13.71 -27.97 -26.34
N LYS A 105 12.63 -28.09 -27.12
CA LYS A 105 12.69 -28.65 -28.48
C LYS A 105 13.30 -27.70 -29.51
N ALA A 106 13.23 -26.38 -29.29
CA ALA A 106 13.80 -25.40 -30.21
C ALA A 106 15.34 -25.23 -30.09
N ILE A 107 15.96 -25.87 -29.10
CA ILE A 107 17.42 -25.81 -28.84
C ILE A 107 18.14 -27.11 -29.30
N LEU A 108 17.41 -28.09 -29.83
CA LEU A 108 17.94 -29.26 -30.55
C LEU A 108 17.60 -29.15 -32.04
#